data_AF-A0A3C1S6H2-F1
#
_entry.id   AF-A0A3C1S6H2-F1
#
_cell.length_a   1.000
_cell.length_b   1.000
_cell.length_c   1.000
_cell.angle_alpha   90.00
_cell.angle_beta   90.00
_cell.angle_gamma   90.00
#
_symmetry.space_group_name_H-M   'P 1'
#
loop_
_entity.id
_entity.type
_entity.pdbx_description
1 polymer ?
#
loop_
_entity_poly.entity_id
_entity_poly.type
_entity_poly.pdbx_seq_one_letter_code
_entity_poly.pdbx_strand_id
1 'polypeptide(L)'
;KNFRKKTVRSHTYVNDIDYKGFMPNRSECLEESDGKTTRFVFISSLGADYFRIPEITGAGRMRRKTENEGFDIRKNHGYGSGHKYSGVSVTATKNYCQCMQIAHLINQLSEHSSLFMPLMTGKMTVKYLREYMPGELRHILLNFRIPDCQRK
;
A
#
# COMPACT_ATOMS: atom_id res chain seq x y z
N LYS A 1 -30.30 9.44 -9.32
CA LYS A 1 -29.92 9.66 -7.90
C LYS A 1 -29.36 8.34 -7.36
N ASN A 2 -28.04 8.19 -7.26
CA ASN A 2 -27.43 7.03 -6.60
C ASN A 2 -27.65 7.17 -5.09
N PHE A 3 -28.62 6.44 -4.54
CA PHE A 3 -28.75 6.31 -3.08
C PHE A 3 -27.47 5.63 -2.58
N ARG A 4 -26.57 6.38 -1.94
CA ARG A 4 -25.47 5.79 -1.18
C ARG A 4 -26.11 4.88 -0.13
N LYS A 5 -25.92 3.56 -0.26
CA LYS A 5 -26.36 2.59 0.76
C LYS A 5 -25.83 3.04 2.11
N LYS A 6 -26.72 3.18 3.11
CA LYS A 6 -26.36 3.70 4.43
C LYS A 6 -25.64 2.58 5.19
N THR A 7 -24.32 2.69 5.31
CA THR A 7 -23.53 1.80 6.18
C THR A 7 -23.64 2.31 7.60
N VAL A 8 -24.16 1.47 8.51
CA VAL A 8 -24.21 1.78 9.94
C VAL A 8 -22.98 1.17 10.60
N ARG A 9 -22.35 1.92 11.51
CA ARG A 9 -21.14 1.49 12.22
C ARG A 9 -21.34 1.61 13.71
N SER A 10 -21.11 0.52 14.44
CA SER A 10 -21.00 0.54 15.90
C SER A 10 -19.58 0.14 16.31
N HIS A 11 -19.12 0.71 17.42
CA HIS A 11 -17.75 0.57 17.89
C HIS A 11 -17.72 0.11 19.34
N THR A 12 -16.76 -0.74 19.68
CA THR A 12 -16.53 -1.22 21.04
C THR A 12 -15.04 -1.30 21.29
N TYR A 13 -14.60 -1.01 22.52
CA TYR A 13 -13.18 -1.07 22.86
C TYR A 13 -12.97 -1.53 24.29
N VAL A 14 -11.81 -2.15 24.52
CA VAL A 14 -11.32 -2.59 25.82
C VAL A 14 -9.83 -2.24 25.87
N ASN A 15 -9.42 -1.48 26.88
CA ASN A 15 -8.03 -1.12 27.07
C ASN A 15 -7.36 -2.02 28.11
N ASP A 16 -6.03 -2.01 28.10
CA ASP A 16 -5.17 -2.51 29.17
C ASP A 16 -5.43 -3.98 29.52
N ILE A 17 -5.61 -4.82 28.49
CA ILE A 17 -5.82 -6.26 28.66
C ILE A 17 -4.50 -6.86 29.12
N ASP A 18 -4.43 -7.34 30.36
CA ASP A 18 -3.23 -8.01 30.87
C ASP A 18 -2.98 -9.32 30.12
N TYR A 19 -1.88 -9.37 29.37
CA TYR A 19 -1.45 -10.54 28.63
C TYR A 19 0.07 -10.68 28.61
N LYS A 20 0.59 -11.64 29.38
CA LYS A 20 2.02 -12.01 29.40
C LYS A 20 2.96 -10.81 29.63
N GLY A 21 2.56 -9.87 30.49
CA GLY A 21 3.33 -8.65 30.79
C GLY A 21 3.18 -7.52 29.77
N PHE A 22 2.32 -7.69 28.76
CA PHE A 22 1.90 -6.62 27.86
C PHE A 22 0.48 -6.15 28.23
N MET A 23 0.19 -4.89 27.91
CA MET A 23 -1.14 -4.29 28.09
C MET A 23 -1.69 -3.81 26.73
N PRO A 24 -2.01 -4.73 25.80
CA PRO A 24 -2.63 -4.36 24.54
C PRO A 24 -4.06 -3.85 24.71
N ASN A 25 -4.46 -3.00 23.78
CA ASN A 25 -5.81 -2.47 23.66
C ASN A 25 -6.53 -3.13 22.49
N ARG A 26 -7.78 -3.53 22.70
CA ARG A 26 -8.65 -4.14 21.71
C ARG A 26 -9.69 -3.15 21.22
N SER A 27 -9.81 -3.03 19.92
CA SER A 27 -10.76 -2.14 19.24
C SER A 27 -11.61 -2.94 18.27
N GLU A 28 -12.91 -2.68 18.23
CA GLU A 28 -13.88 -3.41 17.43
C GLU A 28 -14.80 -2.45 16.65
N CYS A 29 -15.11 -2.82 15.40
CA CYS A 29 -16.06 -2.14 14.54
C CYS A 29 -17.00 -3.17 13.92
N LEU A 30 -18.29 -3.00 14.14
CA LEU A 30 -19.34 -3.73 13.43
C LEU A 30 -19.88 -2.83 12.33
N GLU A 31 -19.81 -3.32 11.10
CA GLU A 31 -20.34 -2.62 9.93
C GLU A 31 -21.55 -3.39 9.39
N GLU A 32 -22.70 -2.73 9.35
CA GLU A 32 -23.91 -3.25 8.72
C GLU A 32 -24.08 -2.63 7.35
N SER A 33 -24.04 -3.47 6.33
CA SER A 33 -24.24 -3.06 4.94
C SER A 33 -25.00 -4.15 4.19
N ASP A 34 -26.09 -3.77 3.52
CA ASP A 34 -26.84 -4.67 2.63
C ASP A 34 -27.34 -5.97 3.32
N GLY A 35 -27.76 -5.85 4.59
CA GLY A 35 -28.21 -6.98 5.41
C GLY A 35 -27.10 -7.91 5.89
N LYS A 36 -25.82 -7.56 5.64
CA LYS A 36 -24.66 -8.30 6.15
C LYS A 36 -23.95 -7.49 7.22
N THR A 37 -23.76 -8.10 8.38
CA THR A 37 -22.96 -7.55 9.47
C THR A 37 -21.53 -8.09 9.36
N THR A 38 -20.56 -7.20 9.16
CA THR A 38 -19.15 -7.55 9.13
C THR A 38 -18.47 -7.06 10.40
N ARG A 39 -17.74 -7.94 11.07
CA ARG A 39 -17.02 -7.65 12.30
C ARG A 39 -15.54 -7.48 12.05
N PHE A 40 -14.98 -6.34 12.47
CA PHE A 40 -13.56 -6.06 12.44
C PHE A 40 -13.03 -5.90 13.86
N VAL A 41 -11.94 -6.61 14.18
CA VAL A 41 -11.29 -6.56 15.49
C VAL A 41 -9.81 -6.26 15.29
N PHE A 42 -9.30 -5.32 16.06
CA PHE A 42 -7.93 -4.84 16.02
C PHE A 42 -7.32 -4.91 17.42
N ILE A 43 -6.04 -5.23 17.48
CA ILE A 43 -5.23 -5.18 18.69
C ILE A 43 -4.11 -4.18 18.44
N SER A 44 -3.93 -3.21 19.34
CA SER A 44 -2.88 -2.20 19.22
C SER A 44 -2.37 -1.77 20.59
N SER A 45 -1.18 -1.16 20.63
CA SER A 45 -0.67 -0.49 21.84
C SER A 45 -1.33 0.88 22.10
N LEU A 46 -2.13 1.39 21.15
CA LEU A 46 -2.82 2.68 21.29
C LEU A 46 -4.07 2.51 22.13
N GLY A 47 -4.21 3.33 23.17
CA GLY A 47 -5.43 3.40 23.96
C GLY A 47 -6.60 3.84 23.10
N ALA A 48 -7.73 3.14 23.21
CA ALA A 48 -8.95 3.49 22.53
C ALA A 48 -9.87 4.28 23.48
N ASP A 49 -10.46 5.35 22.97
CA ASP A 49 -11.53 6.09 23.62
C ASP A 49 -12.64 6.35 22.61
N TYR A 50 -13.73 6.96 23.05
CA TYR A 50 -14.88 7.24 22.20
C TYR A 50 -14.52 8.10 20.97
N PHE A 51 -13.53 8.99 21.06
CA PHE A 51 -13.13 9.89 19.98
C PHE A 51 -12.09 9.24 19.06
N ARG A 52 -11.21 8.40 19.58
CA ARG A 52 -10.12 7.73 18.84
C ARG A 52 -10.56 6.44 18.14
N ILE A 53 -11.60 5.76 18.65
CA ILE A 53 -12.03 4.48 18.09
C ILE A 53 -12.40 4.52 16.59
N PRO A 54 -13.02 5.59 16.03
CA PRO A 54 -13.27 5.68 14.59
C PRO A 54 -11.99 5.80 13.78
N GLU A 55 -10.96 6.47 14.31
CA GLU A 55 -9.66 6.63 13.65
C GLU A 55 -8.86 5.33 13.67
N ILE A 56 -8.77 4.67 14.83
CA ILE A 56 -8.08 3.39 14.99
C ILE A 56 -8.69 2.33 14.06
N THR A 57 -10.01 2.21 14.04
CA THR A 57 -10.71 1.26 13.17
C THR A 57 -10.62 1.65 11.69
N GLY A 58 -10.61 2.96 11.39
CA GLY A 58 -10.33 3.48 10.05
C GLY A 58 -8.94 3.12 9.54
N ALA A 59 -7.91 3.30 10.37
CA ALA A 59 -6.54 2.93 10.06
C ALA A 59 -6.40 1.42 9.85
N GLY A 60 -7.04 0.61 10.71
CA GLY A 60 -7.10 -0.85 10.55
C GLY A 60 -7.69 -1.28 9.19
N ARG A 61 -8.71 -0.56 8.69
CA ARG A 61 -9.28 -0.81 7.35
C ARG A 61 -8.31 -0.45 6.22
N MET A 62 -7.39 0.49 6.41
CA MET A 62 -6.40 0.82 5.38
C MET A 62 -5.49 -0.36 5.04
N ARG A 63 -5.27 -1.31 5.96
CA ARG A 63 -4.55 -2.58 5.68
C ARG A 63 -5.16 -3.32 4.49
N ARG A 64 -6.50 -3.38 4.42
CA ARG A 64 -7.22 -4.05 3.33
C ARG A 64 -6.99 -3.33 2.00
N LYS A 65 -6.87 -2.00 2.02
CA LYS A 65 -6.58 -1.21 0.82
C LYS A 65 -5.17 -1.52 0.30
N THR A 66 -4.17 -1.58 1.19
CA THR A 66 -2.81 -1.99 0.83
C THR A 66 -2.76 -3.38 0.22
N GLU A 67 -3.55 -4.32 0.75
CA GLU A 67 -3.64 -5.67 0.22
C GLU A 67 -4.34 -5.71 -1.14
N ASN A 68 -5.57 -5.21 -1.21
CA ASN A 68 -6.41 -5.37 -2.40
C ASN A 68 -5.99 -4.47 -3.57
N GLU A 69 -5.59 -3.23 -3.31
CA GLU A 69 -5.18 -2.32 -4.37
C GLU A 69 -3.67 -2.41 -4.60
N GLY A 70 -2.89 -2.40 -3.52
CA GLY A 70 -1.42 -2.41 -3.62
C GLY A 70 -0.84 -3.71 -4.18
N PHE A 71 -1.34 -4.89 -3.78
CA PHE A 71 -0.86 -6.15 -4.35
C PHE A 71 -1.45 -6.44 -5.73
N ASP A 72 -2.69 -6.01 -6.01
CA ASP A 72 -3.29 -6.18 -7.33
C ASP A 72 -2.57 -5.33 -8.38
N ILE A 73 -2.20 -4.09 -8.05
CA ILE A 73 -1.37 -3.25 -8.91
C ILE A 73 -0.01 -3.92 -9.18
N ARG A 74 0.60 -4.54 -8.16
CA ARG A 74 1.87 -5.24 -8.30
C ARG A 74 1.78 -6.49 -9.19
N LYS A 75 0.66 -7.22 -9.13
CA LYS A 75 0.45 -8.44 -9.92
C LYS A 75 0.03 -8.13 -11.35
N ASN A 76 -0.92 -7.22 -11.53
CA ASN A 76 -1.69 -7.09 -12.76
C ASN A 76 -1.49 -5.76 -13.52
N HIS A 77 -0.91 -4.72 -12.90
CA HIS A 77 -0.84 -3.37 -13.48
C HIS A 77 0.60 -2.91 -13.80
N GLY A 78 1.41 -3.81 -14.37
CA GLY A 78 2.68 -3.45 -15.03
C GLY A 78 3.96 -3.87 -14.31
N TYR A 79 3.90 -4.41 -13.08
CA TYR A 79 5.10 -4.93 -12.38
C TYR A 79 5.28 -6.45 -12.51
N GLY A 80 4.27 -7.18 -13.01
CA GLY A 80 4.43 -8.58 -13.41
C GLY A 80 4.81 -9.56 -12.29
N SER A 81 4.54 -9.23 -11.02
CA SER A 81 4.96 -10.05 -9.86
C SER A 81 4.31 -11.43 -9.79
N GLY A 82 3.41 -11.78 -10.73
CA GLY A 82 2.87 -13.13 -10.89
C GLY A 82 3.85 -14.12 -11.54
N HIS A 83 4.88 -13.65 -12.26
CA HIS A 83 5.86 -14.52 -12.90
C HIS A 83 7.04 -14.84 -11.97
N LYS A 84 7.42 -16.12 -11.93
CA LYS A 84 8.56 -16.61 -11.15
C LYS A 84 9.85 -16.41 -11.95
N TYR A 85 10.51 -15.26 -11.81
CA TYR A 85 11.72 -14.92 -12.57
C TYR A 85 13.00 -15.62 -12.08
N SER A 86 13.03 -16.10 -10.83
CA SER A 86 14.09 -16.97 -10.33
C SER A 86 13.49 -18.09 -9.50
N GLY A 87 13.75 -19.33 -9.92
CA GLY A 87 13.32 -20.55 -9.21
C GLY A 87 14.43 -21.23 -8.43
N VAL A 88 15.69 -20.83 -8.64
CA VAL A 88 16.88 -21.55 -8.17
C VAL A 88 17.54 -20.83 -6.99
N SER A 89 17.47 -19.50 -6.92
CA SER A 89 18.13 -18.72 -5.87
C SER A 89 17.14 -17.82 -5.14
N VAL A 90 16.96 -18.09 -3.84
CA VAL A 90 16.14 -17.27 -2.94
C VAL A 90 16.66 -15.84 -2.88
N THR A 91 17.97 -15.64 -2.93
CA THR A 91 18.60 -14.30 -2.95
C THR A 91 18.22 -13.54 -4.20
N ALA A 92 18.24 -14.18 -5.38
CA ALA A 92 17.82 -13.54 -6.62
C ALA A 92 16.34 -13.15 -6.59
N THR A 93 15.47 -14.03 -6.08
CA THR A 93 14.05 -13.71 -5.88
C THR A 93 13.85 -12.55 -4.91
N LYS A 94 14.61 -12.52 -3.81
CA LYS A 94 14.57 -11.42 -2.83
C LYS A 94 14.97 -10.09 -3.47
N ASN A 95 16.09 -10.05 -4.16
CA ASN A 95 16.59 -8.85 -4.83
C ASN A 95 15.58 -8.34 -5.87
N TYR A 96 15.03 -9.24 -6.69
CA TYR A 96 14.01 -8.90 -7.67
C TYR A 96 12.75 -8.28 -7.00
N CYS A 97 12.25 -8.92 -5.94
CA CYS A 97 11.10 -8.41 -5.18
C CYS A 97 11.37 -7.06 -4.52
N GLN A 98 12.61 -6.78 -4.08
CA GLN A 98 13.00 -5.50 -3.51
C GLN A 98 13.07 -4.41 -4.58
N CYS A 99 13.70 -4.69 -5.73
CA CYS A 99 13.75 -3.73 -6.85
C CYS A 99 12.34 -3.38 -7.35
N MET A 100 11.44 -4.36 -7.46
CA MET A 100 10.04 -4.09 -7.81
C MET A 100 9.34 -3.19 -6.78
N GLN A 101 9.57 -3.40 -5.48
CA GLN A 101 8.98 -2.58 -4.43
C GLN A 101 9.48 -1.13 -4.47
N ILE A 102 10.78 -0.93 -4.73
CA ILE A 102 11.38 0.40 -4.89
C ILE A 102 10.79 1.09 -6.13
N ALA A 103 10.72 0.40 -7.27
CA ALA A 103 10.11 0.95 -8.49
C ALA A 103 8.65 1.33 -8.28
N HIS A 104 7.87 0.49 -7.58
CA HIS A 104 6.48 0.78 -7.26
C HIS A 104 6.34 2.00 -6.33
N LEU A 105 7.20 2.11 -5.32
CA LEU A 105 7.22 3.25 -4.41
C LEU A 105 7.53 4.56 -5.15
N ILE A 106 8.52 4.56 -6.05
CA ILE A 106 8.87 5.74 -6.86
C ILE A 106 7.66 6.17 -7.69
N ASN A 107 7.00 5.24 -8.37
CA ASN A 107 5.82 5.57 -9.19
C ASN A 107 4.66 6.11 -8.35
N GLN A 108 4.39 5.54 -7.17
CA GLN A 108 3.38 6.08 -6.26
C GLN A 108 3.73 7.49 -5.77
N LEU A 109 4.99 7.75 -5.46
CA LEU A 109 5.47 9.08 -5.07
C LEU A 109 5.30 10.08 -6.21
N SER A 110 5.65 9.72 -7.45
CA SER A 110 5.43 10.56 -8.62
C SER A 110 3.94 10.85 -8.84
N GLU A 111 3.08 9.85 -8.71
CA GLU A 111 1.62 9.99 -8.89
C GLU A 111 0.95 10.87 -7.85
N HIS A 112 1.45 10.86 -6.61
CA HIS A 112 0.88 11.62 -5.49
C HIS A 112 1.67 12.88 -5.14
N SER A 113 2.73 13.19 -5.88
CA SER A 113 3.56 14.35 -5.63
C SER A 113 2.88 15.64 -6.09
N SER A 114 2.85 16.63 -5.20
CA SER A 114 2.40 17.99 -5.52
C SER A 114 3.25 18.69 -6.59
N LEU A 115 4.47 18.20 -6.87
CA LEU A 115 5.34 18.70 -7.94
C LEU A 115 4.93 18.19 -9.32
N PHE A 116 4.43 16.94 -9.39
CA PHE A 116 4.08 16.29 -10.65
C PHE A 116 2.62 16.54 -11.04
N MET A 117 1.73 16.70 -10.05
CA MET A 117 0.31 16.96 -10.30
C MET A 117 0.04 18.19 -11.20
N PRO A 118 0.75 19.33 -11.07
CA PRO A 118 0.59 20.46 -11.99
C PRO A 118 1.12 20.22 -13.40
N LEU A 119 2.10 19.32 -13.57
CA LEU A 119 2.67 18.97 -14.87
C LEU A 119 1.75 18.05 -15.69
N MET A 120 0.84 17.34 -15.01
CA MET A 120 -0.19 16.51 -15.62
C MET A 120 -1.28 17.39 -16.25
N THR A 121 -1.02 17.89 -17.45
CA THR A 121 -1.96 18.74 -18.22
C THR A 121 -2.76 17.92 -19.26
N GLY A 122 -4.04 18.25 -19.42
CA GLY A 122 -4.88 17.66 -20.47
C GLY A 122 -5.29 16.19 -20.23
N LYS A 123 -5.21 15.35 -21.26
CA LYS A 123 -5.62 13.92 -21.24
C LYS A 123 -4.47 12.96 -20.87
N MET A 124 -3.36 13.46 -20.34
CA MET A 124 -2.21 12.62 -19.99
C MET A 124 -2.61 11.65 -18.87
N THR A 125 -2.50 10.35 -19.17
CA THR A 125 -2.78 9.31 -18.17
C THR A 125 -1.53 9.01 -17.37
N VAL A 126 -1.71 8.51 -16.14
CA VAL A 126 -0.59 8.02 -15.31
C VAL A 126 0.24 6.96 -16.05
N LYS A 127 -0.41 6.14 -16.89
CA LYS A 127 0.24 5.17 -17.76
C LYS A 127 1.19 5.86 -18.75
N TYR A 128 0.75 6.93 -19.39
CA TYR A 128 1.58 7.72 -20.30
C TYR A 128 2.82 8.27 -19.58
N LEU A 129 2.66 8.81 -18.37
CA LEU A 129 3.78 9.35 -17.60
C LEU A 129 4.78 8.25 -17.18
N ARG A 130 4.30 7.07 -16.80
CA ARG A 130 5.12 5.88 -16.49
C ARG A 130 5.89 5.34 -17.69
N GLU A 131 5.35 5.44 -18.90
CA GLU A 131 6.04 5.00 -20.13
C GLU A 131 7.04 6.06 -20.63
N TYR A 132 6.70 7.35 -20.44
CA TYR A 132 7.49 8.49 -20.89
C TYR A 132 8.71 8.77 -19.99
N MET A 133 8.56 8.74 -18.66
CA MET A 133 9.67 9.04 -17.72
C MET A 133 10.90 8.15 -17.90
N PRO A 134 10.79 6.81 -18.04
CA PRO A 134 11.93 5.96 -18.36
C PRO A 134 12.54 6.28 -19.73
N GLY A 135 11.75 6.78 -20.69
CA GLY A 135 12.22 7.26 -21.99
C GLY A 135 13.16 8.45 -21.85
N GLU A 136 12.73 9.48 -21.13
CA GLU A 136 13.54 10.67 -20.85
C GLU A 136 14.78 10.33 -20.00
N LEU A 137 14.63 9.46 -19.00
CA LEU A 137 15.74 8.98 -18.17
C LEU A 137 16.77 8.13 -18.93
N ARG A 138 16.40 7.53 -20.08
CA ARG A 138 17.36 6.85 -20.97
C ARG A 138 18.19 7.83 -21.78
N HIS A 139 17.66 9.02 -22.08
CA HIS A 139 18.37 10.07 -22.81
C HIS A 139 19.26 10.92 -21.90
N ILE A 140 18.89 11.05 -20.62
CA ILE A 140 19.81 11.54 -19.60
C ILE A 140 20.80 10.41 -19.33
N LEU A 141 21.97 10.45 -19.98
CA LEU A 141 23.12 9.63 -19.62
C LEU A 141 23.40 9.79 -18.12
N LEU A 142 22.81 8.90 -17.31
CA LEU A 142 23.24 8.72 -15.95
C LEU A 142 24.63 8.11 -16.07
N ASN A 143 25.66 8.95 -15.98
CA ASN A 143 27.05 8.57 -15.77
C ASN A 143 27.20 7.92 -14.39
N PHE A 144 26.45 6.85 -14.10
CA PHE A 144 26.81 5.92 -13.07
C PHE A 144 27.98 5.12 -13.61
N ARG A 145 29.18 5.61 -13.30
CA ARG A 145 30.39 4.82 -13.38
C ARG A 145 30.20 3.66 -12.39
N ILE A 146 29.72 2.52 -12.89
CA ILE A 146 29.69 1.28 -12.13
C ILE A 146 31.17 0.95 -11.89
N PRO A 147 31.69 0.98 -10.65
CA PRO A 147 33.06 0.55 -10.41
C PRO A 147 33.14 -0.91 -10.84
N ASP A 148 34.08 -1.21 -11.74
CA ASP A 148 34.32 -2.55 -12.25
C ASP A 148 34.43 -3.51 -11.07
N CYS A 149 33.44 -4.41 -10.97
CA CYS A 149 33.53 -5.56 -10.10
C CYS A 149 34.66 -6.42 -10.66
N GLN A 150 35.85 -6.29 -10.06
CA GLN A 150 37.01 -7.12 -10.36
C GLN A 150 36.57 -8.58 -10.16
N ARG A 151 36.38 -9.30 -11.27
CA ARG A 151 36.25 -10.75 -11.26
C ARG A 151 37.54 -11.32 -10.65
N LYS A 152 37.43 -11.88 -9.46
CA LYS A 152 38.34 -12.94 -9.00
C LYS A 152 37.78 -14.28 -9.46
#